data_AF-A0A257NDR9-F1
#
_entry.id   AF-A0A257NDR9-F1
#
_cell.length_a   1.000
_cell.length_b   1.000
_cell.length_c   1.000
_cell.angle_alpha   90.00
_cell.angle_beta   90.00
_cell.angle_gamma   90.00
#
_symmetry.space_group_name_H-M   'P 1'
#
loop_
_entity.id
_entity.type
_entity.pdbx_description
1 polymer ?
#
loop_
_entity_poly.entity_id
_entity_poly.type
_entity_poly.pdbx_seq_one_letter_code
_entity_poly.pdbx_strand_id
1 'polypeptide(L)' 'MKTEHGSFSDTYSPDIGLDEFRGMVAINAYYRAEKRGFEDGYELEDWLEAERDISSQRRYWLR' A
#
# COMPACT_ATOMS: atom_id res chain seq x y z
N MET A 1 12.46 -12.02 32.18
CA MET A 1 13.68 -11.54 31.49
C MET A 1 13.23 -10.99 30.16
N LYS A 2 13.50 -9.71 29.91
CA LYS A 2 13.04 -8.99 28.71
C LYS A 2 14.10 -9.21 27.64
N THR A 3 13.76 -9.88 26.55
CA THR A 3 14.65 -9.94 25.39
C THR A 3 14.20 -8.86 24.42
N GLU A 4 15.03 -7.82 24.40
CA GLU A 4 14.87 -6.62 23.62
C GLU A 4 15.27 -6.98 22.19
N HIS A 5 14.27 -7.30 21.35
CA HIS A 5 14.48 -7.32 19.90
C HIS A 5 14.40 -5.87 19.40
N GLY A 6 15.44 -5.10 19.72
CA GLY A 6 15.74 -3.86 19.03
C GLY A 6 16.12 -4.21 17.59
N SER A 7 15.13 -4.29 16.70
CA SER A 7 15.39 -4.32 15.26
C SER A 7 15.89 -2.93 14.86
N PHE A 8 17.21 -2.81 14.82
CA PHE A 8 17.99 -1.72 14.22
C PHE A 8 17.79 -1.67 12.68
N SER A 9 16.56 -1.78 12.20
CA SER A 9 16.18 -1.58 10.80
C SER A 9 15.49 -0.22 10.60
N ASP A 10 15.67 0.70 11.54
CA ASP A 10 15.06 2.04 11.56
C ASP A 10 15.89 3.08 10.77
N THR A 11 16.85 2.63 9.97
CA THR A 11 17.58 3.50 9.04
C THR A 11 16.83 3.53 7.73
N TYR A 12 15.80 4.38 7.69
CA TYR A 12 15.16 4.97 6.50
C TYR A 12 15.60 4.36 5.18
N SER A 13 15.00 3.23 4.82
CA SER A 13 14.98 2.84 3.41
C SER A 13 14.05 3.82 2.70
N PRO A 14 14.48 4.53 1.64
CA PRO A 14 13.60 5.39 0.83
C PRO A 14 12.53 4.59 0.07
N ASP A 15 12.49 3.28 0.32
CA ASP A 15 11.53 2.33 -0.19
C ASP A 15 10.41 2.17 0.85
N ILE A 16 9.24 2.74 0.56
CA ILE A 16 7.99 2.55 1.34
C ILE A 16 7.93 1.08 1.77
N GLY A 17 7.82 0.83 3.08
CA GLY A 17 7.79 -0.54 3.60
C GLY A 17 6.65 -1.32 2.96
N LEU A 18 6.84 -2.62 2.69
CA LEU A 18 5.84 -3.44 2.00
C LEU A 18 4.45 -3.38 2.66
N ASP A 19 4.41 -3.28 4.00
CA ASP A 19 3.17 -3.16 4.77
C ASP A 19 2.50 -1.79 4.58
N GLU A 20 3.28 -0.72 4.50
CA GLU A 20 2.78 0.62 4.22
C GLU A 20 2.24 0.72 2.79
N PHE A 21 2.97 0.16 1.81
CA PHE A 21 2.51 0.05 0.42
C PHE A 21 1.17 -0.67 0.33
N ARG A 22 1.06 -1.85 0.98
CA ARG A 22 -0.20 -2.61 1.04
C ARG A 22 -1.34 -1.84 1.68
N GLY A 23 -1.06 -1.07 2.74
CA GLY A 23 -2.03 -0.19 3.37
C GLY A 23 -2.57 0.88 2.42
N MET A 24 -1.67 1.54 1.68
CA MET A 24 -2.06 2.54 0.68
C MET A 24 -2.90 1.95 -0.45
N VAL A 25 -2.53 0.76 -0.94
CA VAL A 25 -3.29 0.03 -1.96
C VAL A 25 -4.68 -0.35 -1.45
N ALA A 26 -4.78 -0.87 -0.23
CA ALA A 26 -6.06 -1.26 0.36
C ALA A 26 -7.01 -0.05 0.53
N ILE A 27 -6.49 1.09 1.00
CA ILE A 27 -7.27 2.32 1.14
C ILE A 27 -7.76 2.82 -0.23
N ASN A 28 -6.90 2.80 -1.25
CA ASN A 28 -7.28 3.24 -2.59
C ASN A 28 -8.35 2.30 -3.18
N ALA A 29 -8.15 0.98 -3.11
CA ALA A 29 -9.13 -0.01 -3.56
C ALA A 29 -10.48 0.15 -2.84
N TYR A 30 -10.46 0.42 -1.53
CA TYR A 30 -11.67 0.70 -0.75
C TYR A 30 -12.44 1.90 -1.30
N TYR A 31 -11.78 3.04 -1.52
CA TYR A 31 -12.45 4.23 -2.07
C TYR A 31 -12.95 4.02 -3.51
N ARG A 32 -12.27 3.17 -4.29
CA ARG A 32 -12.71 2.80 -5.63
C ARG A 32 -13.98 1.94 -5.59
N ALA A 33 -14.06 1.00 -4.66
CA ALA A 33 -15.26 0.21 -4.43
C ALA A 33 -16.41 1.08 -3.89
N GLU A 34 -16.12 1.98 -2.95
CA GLU A 34 -17.10 2.92 -2.39
C GLU A 34 -17.74 3.82 -3.45
N LYS A 35 -16.95 4.34 -4.41
CA LYS A 35 -17.46 5.14 -5.54
C LYS A 35 -18.44 4.39 -6.44
N ARG A 36 -18.37 3.05 -6.44
CA ARG A 36 -19.26 2.16 -7.19
C ARG A 36 -20.40 1.61 -6.34
N GLY A 37 -20.46 1.96 -5.06
CA GLY A 37 -21.44 1.41 -4.13
C GLY A 37 -21.13 -0.04 -3.71
N PHE A 38 -19.85 -0.43 -3.74
CA PHE A 38 -19.37 -1.78 -3.42
C PHE A 38 -20.02 -2.86 -4.29
N GLU A 39 -20.06 -2.63 -5.60
CA GLU A 39 -20.52 -3.63 -6.56
C GLU A 39 -19.60 -4.86 -6.56
N ASP A 40 -20.17 -6.04 -6.37
CA ASP A 40 -19.46 -7.31 -6.36
C ASP A 40 -18.82 -7.62 -7.73
N GLY A 41 -17.68 -8.32 -7.72
CA GLY A 41 -17.00 -8.77 -8.94
C GLY A 41 -15.91 -7.83 -9.47
N TYR A 42 -15.74 -6.66 -8.86
CA TYR A 42 -14.69 -5.68 -9.21
C TYR A 42 -13.54 -5.64 -8.20
N GLU A 43 -13.57 -6.45 -7.13
CA GLU A 43 -12.64 -6.33 -5.99
C GLU A 43 -11.19 -6.49 -6.42
N LEU A 44 -10.92 -7.45 -7.31
CA LEU A 44 -9.58 -7.69 -7.83
C LEU A 44 -9.10 -6.56 -8.73
N GLU A 45 -9.99 -6.03 -9.56
CA GLU A 45 -9.67 -4.94 -10.49
C GLU A 45 -9.35 -3.66 -9.73
N ASP A 46 -10.11 -3.39 -8.67
CA ASP A 46 -9.94 -2.25 -7.77
C ASP A 46 -8.58 -2.30 -7.07
N TRP A 47 -8.20 -3.49 -6.65
CA TRP A 47 -6.92 -3.75 -6.03
C TRP A 47 -5.75 -3.60 -7.03
N LEU A 48 -5.86 -4.19 -8.23
CA LEU A 48 -4.83 -4.08 -9.27
C LEU A 48 -4.63 -2.64 -9.74
N GLU A 49 -5.71 -1.87 -9.84
CA GLU A 49 -5.61 -0.48 -10.26
C GLU A 49 -5.06 0.42 -9.14
N ALA A 50 -5.44 0.15 -7.89
CA ALA A 50 -4.79 0.76 -6.74
C ALA A 50 -3.29 0.46 -6.67
N GLU A 51 -2.86 -0.78 -6.91
CA GLU A 51 -1.44 -1.15 -6.97
C GLU A 51 -0.68 -0.36 -8.03
N ARG A 52 -1.26 -0.24 -9.23
CA ARG A 52 -0.65 0.52 -10.35
C ARG A 52 -0.52 2.00 -10.01
N ASP A 53 -1.54 2.59 -9.41
CA ASP A 53 -1.53 4.00 -9.01
C ASP A 53 -0.46 4.29 -7.96
N ILE A 54 -0.36 3.47 -6.90
CA ILE A 54 0.64 3.65 -5.84
C ILE A 54 2.06 3.33 -6.34
N SER A 55 2.22 2.29 -7.17
CA SER A 55 3.51 1.94 -7.79
C SER A 55 4.03 3.02 -8.73
N SER A 56 3.12 3.64 -9.51
CA SER A 56 3.43 4.80 -10.35
C SER A 56 3.90 5.97 -9.48
N GLN A 57 3.17 6.30 -8.42
CA GLN A 57 3.57 7.37 -7.49
C GLN A 57 4.93 7.10 -6.85
N ARG A 58 5.20 5.88 -6.38
CA ARG A 58 6.52 5.50 -5.83
C ARG A 58 7.66 5.74 -6.83
N ARG A 59 7.43 5.46 -8.12
CA ARG A 59 8.42 5.74 -9.18
C ARG A 59 8.69 7.24 -9.37
N TYR A 60 7.71 8.10 -9.14
CA TYR A 60 7.88 9.55 -9.24
C TYR A 60 8.62 10.18 -8.06
N TRP A 61 8.51 9.61 -6.85
CA TRP A 61 9.19 10.13 -5.66
C TRP A 61 10.68 9.76 -5.56
N LEU A 62 11.13 8.80 -6.36
CA LEU A 62 12.53 8.32 -6.39
C LEU A 62 13.37 8.90 -7.54
N ARG A 63 12.89 9.94 -8.23
CA ARG A 63 13.59 10.65 -9.32
C ARG A 63 13.85 12.10 -8.93
#